data_AF-D9SHF5-F1
#
_entry.id   AF-D9SHF5-F1
#
_cell.length_a   1.000
_cell.length_b   1.000
_cell.length_c   1.000
_cell.angle_alpha   90.00
_cell.angle_beta   90.00
_cell.angle_gamma   90.00
#
_symmetry.space_group_name_H-M   'P 1'
#
loop_
_entity.id
_entity.type
_entity.pdbx_description
1 polymer ?
#
loop_
_entity_poly.entity_id
_entity_poly.type
_entity_poly.pdbx_seq_one_letter_code
_entity_poly.pdbx_strand_id
1 'polypeptide(L)'
;MLISHKKMCKCIEAGRTAIESRMLGIIIRPRASTEADEAEMASLHALYKQYNALMSSAELPASKAAKNKASAIDKHPKQKQGESI
;
A
#
# COMPACT_ATOMS: atom_id res chain seq x y z
N MET A 1 4.68 -23.68 -1.16
CA MET A 1 6.05 -23.16 -0.94
C MET A 1 5.94 -21.96 0.00
N LEU A 2 6.54 -21.99 1.18
CA LEU A 2 6.53 -20.86 2.12
C LEU A 2 7.70 -19.91 1.78
N ILE A 3 7.40 -18.70 1.35
CA ILE A 3 8.40 -17.64 1.14
C ILE A 3 8.68 -16.98 2.48
N SER A 4 9.95 -16.78 2.83
CA SER A 4 10.29 -16.06 4.07
C SER A 4 9.94 -14.58 3.96
N HIS A 5 9.57 -13.94 5.06
CA HIS A 5 9.24 -12.51 5.09
C HIS A 5 10.35 -11.65 4.46
N LYS A 6 11.63 -11.94 4.75
CA LYS A 6 12.77 -11.30 4.09
C LYS A 6 12.78 -11.44 2.56
N LYS A 7 12.44 -12.62 2.03
CA LYS A 7 12.35 -12.82 0.57
C LYS A 7 11.16 -12.06 -0.02
N MET A 8 10.03 -12.01 0.70
CA MET A 8 8.86 -11.25 0.29
C MET A 8 9.15 -9.74 0.23
N CYS A 9 9.79 -9.15 1.25
CA CYS A 9 10.21 -7.75 1.24
C CYS A 9 11.13 -7.43 0.05
N LYS A 10 12.10 -8.31 -0.24
CA LYS A 10 12.96 -8.14 -1.43
C LYS A 10 12.17 -8.15 -2.74
N CYS A 11 11.15 -8.98 -2.87
CA CYS A 11 10.28 -8.98 -4.05
C CYS A 11 9.46 -7.68 -4.15
N ILE A 12 9.00 -7.14 -3.02
CA ILE A 12 8.28 -5.87 -2.97
C ILE A 12 9.19 -4.71 -3.39
N GLU A 13 10.40 -4.66 -2.85
CA GLU A 13 11.43 -3.68 -3.24
C GLU A 13 11.76 -3.78 -4.73
N ALA A 14 11.98 -4.99 -5.25
CA ALA A 14 12.25 -5.19 -6.67
C ALA A 14 11.11 -4.68 -7.56
N GLY A 15 9.85 -4.84 -7.13
CA GLY A 15 8.70 -4.28 -7.84
C GLY A 15 8.69 -2.75 -7.87
N ARG A 16 9.00 -2.10 -6.73
CA ARG A 16 9.16 -0.63 -6.67
C ARG A 16 10.25 -0.16 -7.61
N THR A 17 11.43 -0.79 -7.53
CA THR A 17 12.58 -0.44 -8.36
C THR A 17 12.30 -0.62 -9.85
N ALA A 18 11.53 -1.64 -10.24
CA ALA A 18 11.15 -1.82 -11.64
C ALA A 18 10.29 -0.66 -12.17
N ILE A 19 9.35 -0.16 -11.37
CA ILE A 19 8.51 0.99 -11.73
C ILE A 19 9.35 2.27 -11.80
N GLU A 20 10.20 2.52 -10.79
CA GLU A 20 11.12 3.67 -10.76
C GLU A 20 12.10 3.67 -11.94
N SER A 21 12.64 2.50 -12.29
CA SER A 21 13.53 2.34 -13.45
C SER A 21 12.83 2.70 -14.76
N ARG A 22 11.54 2.38 -14.87
CA ARG A 22 10.75 2.75 -16.05
C ARG A 22 10.51 4.26 -16.12
N MET A 23 10.21 4.91 -14.99
CA MET A 23 10.11 6.37 -14.90
C MET A 23 11.43 7.03 -15.31
N LEU A 24 12.55 6.55 -14.78
CA LEU A 24 13.87 7.05 -15.14
C LEU A 24 14.13 6.92 -16.65
N GLY A 25 13.70 5.79 -17.25
CA GLY A 25 13.79 5.55 -18.69
C GLY A 25 12.98 6.53 -19.56
N ILE A 26 11.98 7.23 -19.00
CA ILE A 26 11.29 8.34 -19.69
C ILE A 26 12.11 9.62 -19.57
N ILE A 27 12.62 9.93 -18.37
CA ILE A 27 13.37 11.15 -18.07
C ILE A 27 14.66 11.25 -18.91
N ILE A 28 15.34 10.13 -19.12
CA ILE A 28 16.64 10.10 -19.81
C ILE A 28 16.54 9.96 -21.34
N ARG A 29 15.34 10.03 -21.92
CA ARG A 29 15.17 9.92 -23.39
C ARG A 29 15.94 11.07 -24.07
N PRO A 30 16.76 10.79 -25.11
CA PRO A 30 17.55 11.82 -25.79
C PRO A 30 16.70 12.59 -26.82
N ARG A 31 15.51 13.03 -26.40
CA ARG A 31 14.56 13.81 -27.20
C ARG A 31 13.70 14.66 -26.26
N ALA A 32 13.03 15.68 -26.79
CA ALA A 32 12.06 16.45 -26.02
C ALA A 32 10.93 15.57 -25.48
N SER A 33 10.40 15.94 -24.31
CA SER A 33 9.20 15.33 -23.75
C SER A 33 8.01 15.56 -24.69
N THR A 34 7.18 14.54 -24.80
CA THR A 34 5.96 14.51 -25.61
C THR A 34 4.76 14.27 -24.69
N GLU A 35 3.55 14.57 -25.16
CA GLU A 35 2.32 14.26 -24.42
C GLU A 35 2.21 12.78 -24.04
N ALA A 36 2.72 11.88 -24.89
CA ALA A 36 2.78 10.46 -24.60
C ALA A 36 3.72 10.12 -23.42
N ASP A 37 4.83 10.85 -23.27
CA ASP A 37 5.74 10.68 -22.12
C ASP A 37 5.08 11.11 -20.83
N GLU A 38 4.37 12.25 -20.85
CA GLU A 38 3.65 12.76 -19.69
C GLU A 38 2.53 11.81 -19.27
N ALA A 39 1.79 11.24 -20.23
CA ALA A 39 0.76 10.23 -19.98
C ALA A 39 1.35 8.92 -19.42
N GLU A 40 2.50 8.48 -19.94
CA GLU A 40 3.23 7.31 -19.42
C GLU A 40 3.70 7.57 -17.98
N MET A 41 4.28 8.75 -17.71
CA MET A 41 4.76 9.15 -16.39
C MET A 41 3.62 9.20 -15.36
N ALA A 42 2.49 9.82 -15.71
CA ALA A 42 1.31 9.88 -14.85
C ALA A 42 0.78 8.47 -14.52
N SER A 43 0.74 7.59 -15.52
CA SER A 43 0.34 6.19 -15.33
C SER A 43 1.29 5.43 -14.41
N LEU A 44 2.60 5.63 -14.55
CA LEU A 44 3.60 5.02 -13.68
C LEU A 44 3.51 5.54 -12.23
N HIS A 45 3.24 6.82 -12.02
CA HIS A 45 3.03 7.37 -10.67
C HIS A 45 1.79 6.76 -10.01
N ALA A 46 0.68 6.64 -10.76
CA ALA A 46 -0.51 5.97 -10.27
C ALA A 46 -0.23 4.50 -9.91
N LEU A 47 0.50 3.78 -10.78
CA LEU A 47 0.90 2.40 -10.54
C LEU A 47 1.77 2.27 -9.28
N TYR A 48 2.78 3.13 -9.11
CA TYR A 48 3.66 3.13 -7.94
C TYR A 48 2.87 3.31 -6.63
N LYS A 49 1.92 4.25 -6.63
CA LYS A 49 1.04 4.50 -5.48
C LYS A 49 0.17 3.28 -5.17
N GLN A 50 -0.46 2.69 -6.19
CA GLN A 50 -1.29 1.50 -6.02
C GLN A 50 -0.49 0.30 -5.53
N TYR A 51 0.71 0.09 -6.09
CA TYR A 51 1.63 -0.96 -5.67
C TYR A 51 2.00 -0.83 -4.20
N ASN A 52 2.36 0.37 -3.76
CA ASN A 52 2.70 0.64 -2.36
C ASN A 52 1.53 0.41 -1.42
N ALA A 53 0.32 0.86 -1.81
CA ALA A 53 -0.87 0.63 -1.01
C ALA A 53 -1.13 -0.89 -0.83
N LEU A 54 -1.05 -1.66 -1.91
CA LEU A 54 -1.28 -3.11 -1.90
C LEU A 54 -0.23 -3.85 -1.07
N MET A 55 1.05 -3.51 -1.22
CA MET A 55 2.15 -4.23 -0.59
C MET A 55 2.45 -3.81 0.85
N SER A 56 1.97 -2.64 1.29
CA SER A 56 2.21 -2.10 2.65
C SER A 56 1.88 -3.09 3.77
N SER A 57 0.80 -3.86 3.61
CA SER A 57 0.36 -4.85 4.60
C SER A 57 1.28 -6.08 4.68
N ALA A 58 1.90 -6.46 3.57
CA ALA A 58 2.82 -7.59 3.49
C ALA A 58 4.19 -7.26 4.12
N GLU A 59 4.59 -6.00 4.13
CA GLU A 59 5.85 -5.57 4.75
C GLU A 59 5.81 -5.60 6.29
N LEU A 60 4.62 -5.60 6.90
CA LEU A 60 4.47 -5.64 8.35
C LEU A 60 4.84 -7.03 8.91
N PRO A 61 5.71 -7.11 9.94
CA PRO A 61 5.92 -8.37 10.64
C PRO A 61 4.61 -8.81 11.30
N ALA A 62 4.30 -10.12 11.25
CA ALA A 62 3.05 -10.71 11.76
C ALA A 62 2.69 -10.29 13.20
N SER A 63 3.70 -9.95 14.02
CA SER A 63 3.55 -9.44 15.38
C SER A 63 2.81 -8.10 15.50
N LYS A 64 2.79 -7.26 14.46
CA LYS A 64 2.15 -5.93 14.49
C LYS A 64 0.74 -5.89 13.88
N ALA A 65 0.39 -6.85 13.01
CA ALA A 65 -0.93 -6.90 12.38
C ALA A 65 -2.07 -7.23 13.37
N ALA A 66 -1.76 -7.91 14.48
CA ALA A 66 -2.74 -8.28 15.50
C ALA A 66 -3.24 -7.11 16.38
N LYS A 67 -2.54 -5.96 16.40
CA LYS A 67 -2.93 -4.83 17.26
C LYS A 67 -4.02 -3.91 16.67
N ASN A 68 -4.35 -4.03 15.38
CA ASN A 68 -5.34 -3.15 14.74
C ASN A 68 -6.78 -3.69 14.70
N LYS A 69 -7.07 -4.84 15.33
CA LYS A 69 -8.45 -5.39 15.42
C LYS A 69 -9.07 -5.34 16.82
N ALA A 70 -8.42 -4.72 17.81
CA ALA A 70 -8.86 -4.73 19.20
C ALA A 70 -9.25 -3.34 19.77
N SER A 71 -9.65 -2.38 18.92
CA SER A 71 -10.24 -1.12 19.40
C SER A 71 -11.42 -0.70 18.54
N ALA A 72 -12.47 -1.51 18.55
CA ALA A 72 -13.79 -1.13 18.04
C ALA A 72 -14.93 -1.85 18.76
N ILE A 73 -14.78 -2.15 20.05
CA ILE A 73 -15.89 -2.65 20.89
C ILE A 73 -15.68 -2.08 22.28
N ASP A 74 -16.27 -0.92 22.58
CA ASP A 74 -17.11 -0.73 23.78
C ASP A 74 -17.71 0.69 23.78
N LYS A 75 -18.88 0.83 23.15
CA LYS A 75 -19.86 1.86 23.52
C LYS A 75 -21.25 1.24 23.39
N HIS A 76 -21.61 0.40 24.35
CA HIS A 76 -23.00 0.00 24.53
C HIS A 76 -23.79 1.19 25.10
N PRO A 77 -24.89 1.64 24.47
CA PRO A 77 -25.84 2.51 25.15
C PRO A 77 -26.65 1.66 26.13
N LYS A 78 -26.58 1.98 27.43
CA LYS A 78 -27.48 1.41 28.44
C LYS A 78 -28.92 1.90 28.17
N GLN A 79 -29.78 0.98 27.73
CA GLN A 79 -31.24 1.10 27.82
C GLN A 79 -31.62 1.38 29.29
N LYS A 80 -32.43 2.42 29.52
CA LYS A 80 -33.24 2.56 30.73
C LYS A 80 -34.62 1.96 30.46
N GLN A 81 -35.03 0.98 31.25
CA GLN A 81 -36.41 0.47 31.35
C GLN A 81 -36.73 0.16 32.81
N GLY A 82 -37.95 0.51 33.23
CA GLY A 82 -38.63 0.12 34.50
C GLY A 82 -38.42 1.13 35.65
N GLU A 83 -39.36 1.93 36.18
CA GLU A 83 -40.78 1.76 36.60
C GLU A 83 -40.94 1.47 38.12
N SER A 84 -42.02 2.02 38.70
CA SER A 84 -42.57 1.95 40.08
C SER A 84 -41.94 2.82 41.18
N ILE A 85 -42.68 3.86 41.63
CA ILE A 85 -43.64 3.79 42.77
C ILE A 85 -44.81 4.73 42.46
#